data_AF-A0A6V8QPI7-F1
#
_entry.id   AF-A0A6V8QPI7-F1
#
_cell.length_a   1.000
_cell.length_b   1.000
_cell.length_c   1.000
_cell.angle_alpha   90.00
_cell.angle_beta   90.00
_cell.angle_gamma   90.00
#
_symmetry.space_group_name_H-M   'P 1'
#
loop_
_entity.id
_entity.type
_entity.pdbx_description
1 polymer ?
#
loop_
_entity_poly.entity_id
_entity_poly.type
_entity_poly.pdbx_seq_one_letter_code
_entity_poly.pdbx_strand_id
1 'polypeptide(L)'
;MSSVLHGRRRRLQEILLPDGKKIIVTLPEDLEDVRRKYPRGSDDIQVEVVVHGSVEHSHYLRQSRDHHEERRQLLREQHGPAFEEWEEVQTQLSSVTAELERLEDQESGLYGNFSKFGYDAAIRTYSDEDPPIASSHASISEKARGQWDQDGDRQGETTKLFKRPVIKQWFHQGLLWRASEQTEVMAIELFLDLVYVGIIHSNGEHMAEEATGYELLRFVITFIMTWKIWTDITLTLSWFETDDVATRLEVLFCISCLFGFTTNMTHIFVDDPAHNTYVQLVSFYLAARIFTAIFYGIAAYLLPMIKAVMISQIIFIIIPTALWIASIHADMPSRLGFIVPALFLDMYGQVAFFAIVRYNQNHAAESVWKRRFDRMFEFYPAISIEHRVERMNAFVSLVFGYSVVAILFQNQGGYDVNAFLGKAILGLMQAFTFNWIYFDIDGRNINLHAIRRSPITG
;
A
#
# COMPACT_ATOMS: atom_id res chain seq x y z
N MET A 1 17.13 -9.24 -31.77
CA MET A 1 18.00 -9.69 -30.67
C MET A 1 17.25 -9.44 -29.38
N SER A 2 16.62 -10.47 -28.81
CA SER A 2 15.77 -10.35 -27.63
C SER A 2 16.62 -10.42 -26.36
N SER A 3 16.68 -9.34 -25.60
CA SER A 3 17.19 -9.38 -24.22
C SER A 3 16.03 -9.67 -23.27
N VAL A 4 15.94 -10.93 -22.85
CA VAL A 4 15.03 -11.35 -21.78
C VAL A 4 15.60 -10.84 -20.45
N LEU A 5 14.82 -9.99 -19.80
CA LEU A 5 15.05 -9.44 -18.47
C LEU A 5 15.22 -10.59 -17.46
N HIS A 6 16.44 -10.76 -16.96
CA HIS A 6 16.71 -11.66 -15.85
C HIS A 6 16.13 -11.03 -14.58
N GLY A 7 14.97 -11.52 -14.15
CA GLY A 7 14.48 -11.32 -12.80
C GLY A 7 15.58 -11.69 -11.80
N ARG A 8 15.59 -10.99 -10.65
CA ARG A 8 16.54 -11.16 -9.54
C ARG A 8 16.81 -12.66 -9.33
N ARG A 9 17.92 -13.18 -9.88
CA ARG A 9 18.26 -14.61 -9.80
C ARG A 9 18.29 -14.97 -8.32
N ARG A 10 17.41 -15.88 -7.90
CA ARG A 10 17.45 -16.46 -6.55
C ARG A 10 18.89 -16.89 -6.31
N ARG A 11 19.48 -16.50 -5.17
CA ARG A 11 20.87 -16.85 -4.84
C ARG A 11 21.00 -18.37 -5.00
N LEU A 12 21.92 -18.80 -5.87
CA LEU A 12 22.13 -20.22 -6.16
C LEU A 12 22.34 -20.94 -4.83
N GLN A 13 21.47 -21.90 -4.53
CA GLN A 13 21.59 -22.68 -3.32
C GLN A 13 22.64 -23.76 -3.58
N GLU A 14 23.73 -23.70 -2.82
CA GLU A 14 24.85 -24.61 -2.95
C GLU A 14 24.78 -25.61 -1.80
N ILE A 15 24.80 -26.90 -2.12
CA ILE A 15 24.85 -28.00 -1.15
C ILE A 15 26.18 -28.71 -1.35
N LEU A 16 26.93 -28.93 -0.29
CA LEU A 16 28.15 -29.73 -0.31
C LEU A 16 27.84 -31.14 0.19
N LEU A 17 28.13 -32.13 -0.63
CA LEU A 17 27.98 -33.55 -0.27
C LEU A 17 29.18 -34.06 0.52
N PRO A 18 29.02 -35.17 1.26
CA PRO A 18 30.10 -35.81 2.04
C PRO A 18 31.32 -36.19 1.19
N ASP A 19 31.09 -36.57 -0.07
CA ASP A 19 32.11 -36.98 -1.03
C ASP A 19 32.91 -35.80 -1.62
N GLY A 20 32.67 -34.56 -1.15
CA GLY A 20 33.27 -33.33 -1.71
C GLY A 20 32.61 -32.83 -3.00
N LYS A 21 31.54 -33.49 -3.45
CA LYS A 21 30.72 -33.04 -4.60
C LYS A 21 29.93 -31.78 -4.25
N LYS A 22 29.93 -30.80 -5.15
CA LYS A 22 29.17 -29.56 -4.98
C LYS A 22 27.91 -29.60 -5.84
N ILE A 23 26.75 -29.52 -5.22
CA ILE A 23 25.47 -29.48 -5.92
C ILE A 23 25.00 -28.04 -5.99
N ILE A 24 24.69 -27.60 -7.21
CA ILE A 24 24.11 -26.29 -7.48
C ILE A 24 22.63 -26.49 -7.80
N VAL A 25 21.77 -25.95 -6.97
CA VAL A 25 20.31 -26.05 -7.14
C VAL A 25 19.82 -24.84 -7.94
N THR A 26 19.12 -25.09 -9.05
CA THR A 26 18.63 -24.04 -9.97
C THR A 26 17.15 -24.17 -10.22
N LEU A 27 16.52 -23.09 -10.68
CA LEU A 27 15.17 -23.15 -11.23
C LEU A 27 15.20 -23.85 -12.60
N PRO A 28 14.09 -24.44 -13.06
CA PRO A 28 14.01 -25.10 -14.37
C PRO A 28 14.41 -24.18 -15.52
N GLU A 29 14.06 -22.89 -15.42
CA GLU A 29 14.30 -21.86 -16.43
C GLU A 29 15.79 -21.51 -16.61
N ASP A 30 16.59 -21.62 -15.54
CA ASP A 30 18.02 -21.26 -15.51
C ASP A 30 18.95 -22.47 -15.71
N LEU A 31 18.41 -23.69 -15.88
CA LEU A 31 19.18 -24.93 -15.84
C LEU A 31 20.24 -24.99 -16.95
N GLU A 32 19.88 -24.62 -18.18
CA GLU A 32 20.80 -24.67 -19.32
C GLU A 32 21.93 -23.64 -19.18
N ASP A 33 21.62 -22.44 -18.67
CA ASP A 33 22.58 -21.37 -18.45
C ASP A 33 23.60 -21.74 -17.36
N VAL A 34 23.15 -22.34 -16.26
CA VAL A 34 24.04 -22.76 -15.17
C VAL A 34 24.87 -23.97 -15.57
N ARG A 35 24.33 -24.90 -16.36
CA ARG A 35 25.08 -26.06 -16.88
C ARG A 35 26.16 -25.66 -17.88
N ARG A 36 25.96 -24.58 -18.65
CA ARG A 36 27.01 -23.99 -19.50
C ARG A 36 28.12 -23.33 -18.68
N LYS A 37 27.77 -22.76 -17.52
CA LYS A 37 28.73 -22.10 -16.62
C LYS A 37 29.58 -23.09 -15.81
N TYR A 38 29.05 -24.28 -15.53
CA TYR A 38 29.73 -25.36 -14.81
C TYR A 38 29.67 -26.67 -15.61
N PRO A 39 30.50 -26.81 -16.67
CA PRO A 39 30.55 -28.05 -17.45
C PRO A 39 31.04 -29.21 -16.58
N ARG A 40 30.44 -30.40 -16.75
CA ARG A 40 30.88 -31.64 -16.09
C ARG A 40 32.36 -31.88 -16.46
N GLY A 41 33.27 -31.69 -15.51
CA GLY A 41 34.70 -32.01 -15.66
C GLY A 41 35.69 -30.84 -15.53
N SER A 42 35.33 -29.69 -14.96
CA SER A 42 36.34 -28.69 -14.54
C SER A 42 37.10 -29.18 -13.29
N ASP A 43 38.43 -29.10 -13.34
CA ASP A 43 39.37 -29.66 -12.36
C ASP A 43 39.04 -29.33 -10.88
N ASP A 44 39.35 -30.32 -10.04
CA ASP A 44 39.27 -30.42 -8.56
C ASP A 44 37.92 -30.58 -7.85
N ILE A 45 36.77 -30.21 -8.42
CA ILE A 45 35.46 -30.41 -7.73
C ILE A 45 34.40 -30.93 -8.72
N GLN A 46 33.85 -32.11 -8.46
CA GLN A 46 32.70 -32.63 -9.21
C GLN A 46 31.45 -31.78 -8.90
N VAL A 47 31.12 -30.85 -9.80
CA VAL A 47 29.94 -29.99 -9.71
C VAL A 47 28.76 -30.63 -10.44
N GLU A 48 27.63 -30.81 -9.75
CA GLU A 48 26.38 -31.30 -10.34
C GLU A 48 25.27 -30.26 -10.21
N VAL A 49 24.53 -30.02 -11.30
CA VAL A 49 23.48 -29.00 -11.35
C VAL A 49 22.12 -29.70 -11.35
N VAL A 50 21.27 -29.39 -10.37
CA VAL A 50 20.00 -30.09 -10.11
C VAL A 50 18.84 -29.11 -10.02
N VAL A 51 17.66 -29.50 -10.52
CA VAL A 51 16.45 -28.67 -10.47
C VAL A 51 15.89 -28.64 -9.04
N HIS A 52 15.57 -27.44 -8.57
CA HIS A 52 14.88 -27.22 -7.29
C HIS A 52 13.55 -27.98 -7.22
N GLY A 53 13.44 -28.86 -6.23
CA GLY A 53 12.22 -29.65 -5.97
C GLY A 53 12.13 -30.96 -6.77
N SER A 54 13.15 -31.29 -7.57
CA SER A 54 13.25 -32.60 -8.22
C SER A 54 13.46 -33.73 -7.19
N VAL A 55 13.19 -34.97 -7.62
CA VAL A 55 13.47 -36.17 -6.82
C VAL A 55 14.94 -36.24 -6.43
N GLU A 56 15.84 -35.87 -7.35
CA GLU A 56 17.29 -35.79 -7.11
C GLU A 56 17.64 -34.73 -6.05
N HIS A 57 17.04 -33.54 -6.12
CA HIS A 57 17.23 -32.49 -5.10
C HIS A 57 16.81 -32.98 -3.71
N SER A 58 15.66 -33.64 -3.61
CA SER A 58 15.18 -34.20 -2.34
C SER A 58 16.08 -35.31 -1.81
N HIS A 59 16.64 -36.14 -2.69
CA HIS A 59 17.57 -37.21 -2.33
C HIS A 59 18.88 -36.64 -1.79
N TYR A 60 19.45 -35.64 -2.46
CA TYR A 60 20.68 -34.99 -2.02
C TYR A 60 20.52 -34.21 -0.71
N LEU A 61 19.37 -33.58 -0.48
CA LEU A 61 19.06 -32.96 0.81
C LEU A 61 18.98 -33.99 1.94
N ARG A 62 18.35 -35.14 1.70
CA ARG A 62 18.32 -36.24 2.68
C ARG A 62 19.72 -36.75 2.97
N GLN A 63 20.53 -37.00 1.94
CA GLN A 63 21.92 -37.45 2.10
C GLN A 63 22.77 -36.45 2.89
N SER A 64 22.65 -35.14 2.62
CA SER A 64 23.36 -34.10 3.36
C SER A 64 22.90 -34.03 4.81
N ARG A 65 21.57 -34.10 5.06
CA ARG A 65 21.01 -34.14 6.41
C ARG A 65 21.54 -35.35 7.18
N ASP A 66 21.44 -36.54 6.61
CA ASP A 66 21.84 -37.79 7.27
C ASP A 66 23.35 -37.76 7.61
N HIS A 67 24.19 -37.19 6.74
CA HIS A 67 25.61 -36.97 7.03
C HIS A 67 25.84 -35.97 8.17
N HIS A 68 25.10 -34.86 8.21
CA HIS A 68 25.22 -33.89 9.29
C HIS A 68 24.70 -34.46 10.62
N GLU A 69 23.66 -35.30 10.59
CA GLU A 69 23.16 -36.04 11.75
C GLU A 69 24.19 -37.05 12.25
N GLU A 70 24.83 -37.81 11.36
CA GLU A 70 25.90 -38.75 11.70
C GLU A 70 27.11 -38.02 12.29
N ARG A 71 27.54 -36.90 11.67
CA ARG A 71 28.64 -36.08 12.18
C ARG A 71 28.31 -35.46 13.53
N ARG A 72 27.07 -35.02 13.74
CA ARG A 72 26.57 -34.53 15.03
C ARG A 72 26.62 -35.64 16.09
N GLN A 73 26.25 -36.87 15.73
CA GLN A 73 26.32 -38.02 16.63
C GLN A 73 27.77 -38.39 16.96
N LEU A 74 28.69 -38.37 15.98
CA LEU A 74 30.13 -38.58 16.22
C LEU A 74 30.73 -37.51 17.14
N LEU A 75 30.35 -36.24 16.95
CA LEU A 75 30.78 -35.16 17.84
C LEU A 75 30.22 -35.32 19.25
N ARG A 76 28.98 -35.79 19.38
CA ARG A 76 28.38 -36.14 20.68
C ARG A 76 29.13 -37.29 21.35
N GLU A 77 29.53 -38.32 20.60
CA GLU A 77 30.33 -39.43 21.12
C GLU A 77 31.75 -39.01 21.53
N GLN A 78 32.37 -38.08 20.77
CA GLN A 78 33.73 -37.59 21.04
C GLN A 78 33.81 -36.62 22.21
N HIS A 79 32.81 -35.74 22.36
CA HIS A 79 32.85 -34.62 23.31
C HIS A 79 31.84 -34.73 24.44
N GLY A 80 30.96 -35.74 24.41
CA GLY A 80 30.04 -36.12 25.49
C GLY A 80 29.31 -34.93 26.11
N PRO A 81 29.52 -34.63 27.41
CA PRO A 81 28.75 -33.61 28.14
C PRO A 81 28.95 -32.18 27.63
N ALA A 82 30.13 -31.85 27.09
CA ALA A 82 30.40 -30.51 26.57
C ALA A 82 29.63 -30.21 25.28
N PHE A 83 29.31 -31.25 24.50
CA PHE A 83 28.50 -31.11 23.28
C PHE A 83 27.03 -30.88 23.62
N GLU A 84 26.52 -31.56 24.65
CA GLU A 84 25.13 -31.39 25.13
C GLU A 84 24.90 -29.98 25.68
N GLU A 85 25.84 -29.44 26.46
CA GLU A 85 25.76 -28.06 26.97
C GLU A 85 25.79 -27.04 25.82
N TRP A 86 26.67 -27.23 24.83
CA TRP A 86 26.71 -26.34 23.65
C TRP A 86 25.40 -26.35 22.85
N GLU A 87 24.80 -27.54 22.67
CA GLU A 87 23.55 -27.69 21.95
C GLU A 87 22.35 -27.07 22.70
N GLU A 88 22.33 -27.19 24.02
CA GLU A 88 21.34 -26.53 24.86
C GLU A 88 21.45 -25.00 24.76
N VAL A 89 22.66 -24.45 24.89
CA VAL A 89 22.92 -23.01 24.75
C VAL A 89 22.52 -22.51 23.35
N GLN A 90 22.84 -23.25 22.29
CA GLN A 90 22.48 -22.88 20.93
C GLN A 90 20.95 -22.90 20.73
N THR A 91 20.25 -23.87 21.34
CA THR A 91 18.79 -23.95 21.28
C THR A 91 18.15 -22.78 22.01
N GLN A 92 18.65 -22.41 23.18
CA GLN A 92 18.18 -21.24 23.95
C GLN A 92 18.44 -19.93 23.20
N LEU A 93 19.62 -19.77 22.59
CA LEU A 93 19.91 -18.61 21.73
C LEU A 93 18.93 -18.53 20.56
N SER A 94 18.68 -19.65 19.89
CA SER A 94 17.75 -19.72 18.76
C SER A 94 16.32 -19.35 19.17
N SER A 95 15.87 -19.79 20.35
CA SER A 95 14.53 -19.44 20.86
C SER A 95 14.43 -17.96 21.20
N VAL A 96 15.45 -17.39 21.83
CA VAL A 96 15.48 -15.96 22.17
C VAL A 96 15.52 -15.10 20.91
N THR A 97 16.32 -15.48 19.91
CA THR A 97 16.35 -14.76 18.62
C THR A 97 14.98 -14.81 17.93
N ALA A 98 14.31 -15.97 17.92
CA ALA A 98 12.97 -16.08 17.34
C ALA A 98 11.92 -15.27 18.12
N GLU A 99 12.09 -15.09 19.43
CA GLU A 99 11.21 -14.24 20.24
C GLU A 99 11.46 -12.74 19.99
N LEU A 100 12.72 -12.34 19.83
CA LEU A 100 13.08 -10.98 19.42
C LEU A 100 12.52 -10.62 18.04
N GLU A 101 12.64 -11.52 17.05
CA GLU A 101 12.03 -11.32 15.72
C GLU A 101 10.50 -11.16 15.81
N ARG A 102 9.84 -11.93 16.68
CA ARG A 102 8.38 -11.78 16.89
C ARG A 102 7.98 -10.46 17.55
N LEU A 103 8.81 -9.95 18.46
CA LEU A 103 8.57 -8.66 19.10
C LEU A 103 8.75 -7.52 18.10
N GLU A 104 9.77 -7.59 17.25
CA GLU A 104 10.00 -6.64 16.16
C GLU A 104 8.81 -6.62 15.17
N ASP A 105 8.27 -7.80 14.83
CA ASP A 105 7.08 -7.91 13.96
C ASP A 105 5.77 -7.46 14.65
N GLN A 106 5.67 -7.46 15.99
CA GLN A 106 4.48 -7.03 16.73
C GLN A 106 4.38 -5.50 16.89
N GLU A 107 5.49 -4.78 16.82
CA GLU A 107 5.49 -3.31 16.91
C GLU A 107 4.86 -2.65 15.66
N SER A 108 4.77 -3.37 14.54
CA SER A 108 4.58 -2.78 13.20
C SER A 108 3.14 -2.42 12.78
N GLY A 109 2.13 -2.54 13.65
CA GLY A 109 0.73 -2.39 13.21
C GLY A 109 -0.17 -1.50 14.06
N LEU A 110 0.00 -1.52 15.38
CA LEU A 110 -0.90 -0.83 16.32
C LEU A 110 -0.16 -0.02 17.37
N TYR A 111 1.03 -0.45 17.81
CA TYR A 111 1.77 0.18 18.90
C TYR A 111 2.44 1.51 18.49
N GLY A 112 2.94 1.62 17.26
CA GLY A 112 3.54 2.87 16.74
C GLY A 112 2.61 4.09 16.74
N ASN A 113 1.31 3.87 16.55
CA ASN A 113 0.31 4.94 16.65
C ASN A 113 0.08 5.41 18.10
N PHE A 114 0.29 4.54 19.10
CA PHE A 114 0.10 4.87 20.52
C PHE A 114 1.39 5.42 21.17
N SER A 115 2.57 4.97 20.76
CA SER A 115 3.87 5.52 21.20
C SER A 115 4.00 7.01 20.83
N LYS A 116 3.43 7.43 19.69
CA LYS A 116 3.32 8.84 19.29
C LYS A 116 2.61 9.73 20.31
N PHE A 117 1.70 9.16 21.12
CA PHE A 117 1.00 9.86 22.19
C PHE A 117 1.64 9.62 23.57
N GLY A 118 2.82 9.00 23.62
CA GLY A 118 3.55 8.69 24.86
C GLY A 118 3.04 7.45 25.59
N TYR A 119 2.24 6.60 24.94
CA TYR A 119 1.80 5.32 25.48
C TYR A 119 2.76 4.20 25.05
N ASP A 120 4.00 4.26 25.49
CA ASP A 120 4.92 3.13 25.38
C ASP A 120 4.58 2.06 26.42
N ALA A 121 5.02 0.82 26.21
CA ALA A 121 4.91 -0.29 27.16
C ALA A 121 5.56 -0.01 28.55
N ALA A 122 6.13 1.17 28.74
CA ALA A 122 6.56 1.73 30.02
C ALA A 122 5.41 2.36 30.86
N ILE A 123 4.14 2.13 30.54
CA ILE A 123 3.02 2.43 31.46
C ILE A 123 3.14 1.50 32.67
N ARG A 124 3.78 2.02 33.73
CA ARG A 124 3.63 1.45 35.07
C ARG A 124 2.22 1.80 35.55
N THR A 125 1.30 0.85 35.44
CA THR A 125 0.10 0.86 36.26
C THR A 125 0.55 0.87 37.73
N TYR A 126 0.29 1.95 38.45
CA TYR A 126 0.41 1.93 39.90
C TYR A 126 -0.57 0.87 40.42
N SER A 127 -0.05 -0.20 41.01
CA SER A 127 -0.82 -0.97 41.98
C SER A 127 -0.93 -0.11 43.23
N ASP A 128 -2.14 0.04 43.76
CA ASP A 128 -2.44 0.77 45.00
C ASP A 128 -1.92 0.07 46.27
N GLU A 129 -0.66 -0.36 46.27
CA GLU A 129 0.01 -0.84 47.49
C GLU A 129 1.42 -0.22 47.56
N ASP A 130 1.53 0.68 48.54
CA ASP A 130 2.71 1.35 49.14
C ASP A 130 3.23 2.69 48.56
N PRO A 131 3.34 3.75 49.41
CA PRO A 131 3.90 5.05 49.02
C PRO A 131 5.43 5.00 48.95
N PRO A 132 6.07 5.76 48.03
CA PRO A 132 7.51 5.67 47.85
C PRO A 132 8.27 6.43 48.96
N ILE A 133 9.14 5.70 49.67
CA ILE A 133 10.23 6.29 50.44
C ILE A 133 11.32 6.68 49.43
N ALA A 134 11.66 7.97 49.41
CA ALA A 134 12.79 8.47 48.65
C ALA A 134 14.11 7.95 49.25
N SER A 135 14.89 7.22 48.46
CA SER A 135 16.33 7.07 48.70
C SER A 135 17.10 7.10 47.39
N SER A 136 17.80 8.20 47.19
CA SER A 136 19.01 8.33 46.40
C SER A 136 20.07 7.31 46.83
N HIS A 137 20.70 6.61 45.88
CA HIS A 137 22.17 6.55 45.70
C HIS A 137 22.61 5.51 44.64
N ALA A 138 23.62 5.93 43.85
CA ALA A 138 24.66 5.15 43.15
C ALA A 138 24.21 4.24 41.98
N SER A 139 24.38 4.66 40.71
CA SER A 139 25.61 4.61 39.88
C SER A 139 26.14 3.20 39.58
N ILE A 140 26.01 2.77 38.32
CA ILE A 140 27.03 2.10 37.47
C ILE A 140 26.30 1.43 36.29
N SER A 141 26.43 2.01 35.10
CA SER A 141 26.79 1.30 33.86
C SER A 141 26.83 2.31 32.72
N GLU A 142 27.94 3.03 32.66
CA GLU A 142 28.30 4.03 31.65
C GLU A 142 28.77 3.35 30.34
N LYS A 143 28.17 2.20 29.98
CA LYS A 143 28.51 1.41 28.78
C LYS A 143 27.32 0.98 27.93
N ALA A 144 26.10 1.42 28.26
CA ALA A 144 24.91 1.27 27.41
C ALA A 144 24.52 2.56 26.67
N ARG A 145 25.40 3.58 26.68
CA ARG A 145 25.16 4.91 26.10
C ARG A 145 25.47 5.04 24.60
N GLY A 146 25.75 3.92 23.92
CA GLY A 146 26.12 3.94 22.50
C GLY A 146 24.98 3.70 21.51
N GLN A 147 23.81 3.25 21.98
CA GLN A 147 22.77 2.73 21.09
C GLN A 147 21.33 3.13 21.45
N TRP A 148 21.14 3.89 22.53
CA TRP A 148 19.83 4.36 22.99
C TRP A 148 19.59 5.85 22.69
N ASP A 149 20.61 6.57 22.20
CA ASP A 149 20.55 8.00 21.87
C ASP A 149 19.98 8.29 20.47
N GLN A 150 19.49 7.28 19.72
CA GLN A 150 18.83 7.50 18.42
C GLN A 150 17.29 7.46 18.48
N ASP A 151 16.70 6.72 19.41
CA ASP A 151 15.23 6.64 19.55
C ASP A 151 14.67 7.51 20.69
N GLY A 152 15.52 8.06 21.57
CA GLY A 152 15.10 8.89 22.70
C GLY A 152 14.79 10.37 22.39
N ASP A 153 15.10 10.88 21.20
CA ASP A 153 15.03 12.33 20.90
C ASP A 153 13.72 12.79 20.24
N ARG A 154 12.74 11.89 20.09
CA ARG A 154 11.41 12.24 19.53
C ARG A 154 10.37 12.56 20.61
N GLN A 155 10.80 13.17 21.72
CA GLN A 155 9.87 13.82 22.64
C GLN A 155 9.21 15.02 21.94
N GLY A 156 8.01 14.79 21.39
CA GLY A 156 7.04 15.81 21.01
C GLY A 156 7.56 16.89 20.06
N GLU A 157 7.92 16.53 18.82
CA GLU A 157 8.10 17.56 17.79
C GLU A 157 6.80 18.35 17.62
N THR A 158 6.87 19.67 17.88
CA THR A 158 5.75 20.57 17.65
C THR A 158 5.39 20.60 16.17
N THR A 159 4.10 20.43 15.84
CA THR A 159 3.62 20.46 14.45
C THR A 159 3.98 21.79 13.80
N LYS A 160 4.79 21.75 12.75
CA LYS A 160 5.19 22.95 12.00
C LYS A 160 3.98 23.49 11.23
N LEU A 161 3.85 24.82 11.14
CA LEU A 161 2.77 25.42 10.35
C LEU A 161 2.92 25.13 8.86
N PHE A 162 4.15 25.13 8.37
CA PHE A 162 4.50 24.81 6.99
C PHE A 162 5.83 24.04 6.98
N LYS A 163 5.84 22.87 6.32
CA LYS A 163 7.05 22.07 6.04
C LYS A 163 7.19 22.00 4.53
N ARG A 164 8.43 22.07 4.03
CA ARG A 164 8.67 21.78 2.60
C ARG A 164 8.20 20.35 2.32
N PRO A 165 7.40 20.11 1.26
CA PRO A 165 6.95 18.76 0.93
C PRO A 165 8.15 17.82 0.76
N VAL A 166 8.10 16.66 1.41
CA VAL A 166 9.13 15.61 1.31
C VAL A 166 8.50 14.38 0.68
N ILE A 167 9.18 13.81 -0.30
CA ILE A 167 8.70 12.61 -1.00
C ILE A 167 9.10 11.40 -0.17
N LYS A 168 8.13 10.55 0.18
CA LYS A 168 8.37 9.35 1.00
C LYS A 168 9.32 8.34 0.31
N GLN A 169 9.19 8.22 -1.01
CA GLN A 169 9.99 7.30 -1.84
C GLN A 169 9.85 7.63 -3.32
N TRP A 170 10.88 7.28 -4.09
CA TRP A 170 10.93 7.55 -5.52
C TRP A 170 11.79 6.50 -6.21
N PHE A 171 11.56 6.33 -7.51
CA PHE A 171 12.43 5.56 -8.36
C PHE A 171 13.49 6.45 -9.00
N HIS A 172 14.71 5.93 -9.07
CA HIS A 172 15.81 6.53 -9.80
C HIS A 172 16.65 5.42 -10.43
N GLN A 173 16.81 5.46 -11.76
CA GLN A 173 17.60 4.49 -12.52
C GLN A 173 17.24 3.01 -12.24
N GLY A 174 15.95 2.73 -12.03
CA GLY A 174 15.45 1.38 -11.73
C GLY A 174 15.63 0.93 -10.27
N LEU A 175 16.24 1.75 -9.43
CA LEU A 175 16.34 1.53 -7.98
C LEU A 175 15.22 2.29 -7.26
N LEU A 176 14.60 1.66 -6.27
CA LEU A 176 13.64 2.27 -5.37
C LEU A 176 14.40 2.86 -4.17
N TRP A 177 14.27 4.17 -3.96
CA TRP A 177 14.77 4.87 -2.80
C TRP A 177 13.61 5.13 -1.86
N ARG A 178 13.75 4.76 -0.58
CA ARG A 178 12.71 4.86 0.44
C ARG A 178 13.30 5.48 1.70
N ALA A 179 12.54 6.35 2.37
CA ALA A 179 12.89 6.81 3.71
C ALA A 179 12.98 5.63 4.68
N SER A 180 13.86 5.70 5.69
CA SER A 180 14.06 4.61 6.65
C SER A 180 12.86 4.37 7.56
N GLU A 181 11.96 5.34 7.65
CA GLU A 181 10.79 5.30 8.53
C GLU A 181 9.67 4.44 7.92
N GLN A 182 9.10 3.54 8.72
CA GLN A 182 7.95 2.74 8.31
C GLN A 182 6.76 3.67 8.02
N THR A 183 6.12 3.47 6.87
CA THR A 183 5.00 4.31 6.44
C THR A 183 3.70 3.77 7.05
N GLU A 184 3.40 4.17 8.28
CA GLU A 184 2.16 3.78 8.97
C GLU A 184 0.91 4.43 8.34
N VAL A 185 -0.24 3.78 8.48
CA VAL A 185 -1.55 4.35 8.11
C VAL A 185 -1.92 5.45 9.09
N MET A 186 -2.09 6.66 8.58
CA MET A 186 -2.40 7.81 9.42
C MET A 186 -3.90 7.86 9.76
N ALA A 187 -4.24 8.28 10.98
CA ALA A 187 -5.64 8.46 11.39
C ALA A 187 -6.47 9.36 10.45
N ILE A 188 -5.84 10.37 9.82
CA ILE A 188 -6.50 11.24 8.84
C ILE A 188 -6.86 10.51 7.55
N GLU A 189 -6.07 9.51 7.14
CA GLU A 189 -6.35 8.68 5.96
C GLU A 189 -7.57 7.79 6.22
N LEU A 190 -7.62 7.15 7.40
CA LEU A 190 -8.78 6.35 7.83
C LEU A 190 -10.04 7.21 8.00
N PHE A 191 -9.90 8.43 8.52
CA PHE A 191 -11.00 9.37 8.62
C PHE A 191 -11.57 9.75 7.24
N LEU A 192 -10.70 10.06 6.27
CA LEU A 192 -11.09 10.32 4.89
C LEU A 192 -11.81 9.12 4.28
N ASP A 193 -11.28 7.92 4.50
CA ASP A 193 -11.87 6.68 4.00
C ASP A 193 -13.28 6.47 4.58
N LEU A 194 -13.48 6.72 5.88
CA LEU A 194 -14.79 6.66 6.52
C LEU A 194 -15.78 7.68 5.94
N VAL A 195 -15.36 8.93 5.73
CA VAL A 195 -16.19 9.96 5.09
C VAL A 195 -16.59 9.51 3.68
N TYR A 196 -15.65 8.97 2.91
CA TYR A 196 -15.90 8.52 1.55
C TYR A 196 -16.87 7.34 1.49
N VAL A 197 -16.79 6.39 2.43
CA VAL A 197 -17.75 5.29 2.53
C VAL A 197 -19.18 5.81 2.75
N GLY A 198 -19.37 6.84 3.59
CA GLY A 198 -20.67 7.49 3.77
C GLY A 198 -21.22 8.11 2.48
N ILE A 199 -20.34 8.67 1.64
CA ILE A 199 -20.71 9.26 0.34
C ILE A 199 -21.14 8.17 -0.65
N ILE A 200 -20.42 7.04 -0.70
CA ILE A 200 -20.79 5.90 -1.55
C ILE A 200 -22.20 5.42 -1.17
N HIS A 201 -22.48 5.28 0.12
CA HIS A 201 -23.79 4.88 0.60
C HIS A 201 -24.87 5.87 0.19
N SER A 202 -24.69 7.16 0.47
CA SER A 202 -25.69 8.18 0.14
C SER A 202 -25.93 8.27 -1.37
N ASN A 203 -24.90 8.09 -2.21
CA ASN A 203 -25.08 8.07 -3.66
C ASN A 203 -25.84 6.82 -4.14
N GLY A 204 -25.59 5.66 -3.49
CA GLY A 204 -26.22 4.38 -3.81
C GLY A 204 -27.68 4.27 -3.35
N GLU A 205 -28.04 4.91 -2.22
CA GLU A 205 -29.40 4.87 -1.66
C GLU A 205 -30.44 5.41 -2.65
N HIS A 206 -30.19 6.58 -3.25
CA HIS A 206 -31.08 7.16 -4.26
C HIS A 206 -31.25 6.27 -5.51
N MET A 207 -30.18 5.60 -5.94
CA MET A 207 -30.27 4.65 -7.07
C MET A 207 -31.07 3.40 -6.70
N ALA A 208 -31.01 2.96 -5.43
CA ALA A 208 -31.76 1.81 -4.94
C ALA A 208 -33.25 2.10 -4.79
N GLU A 209 -33.63 3.35 -4.46
CA GLU A 209 -35.02 3.81 -4.43
C GLU A 209 -35.64 3.85 -5.82
N GLU A 210 -34.91 4.39 -6.80
CA GLU A 210 -35.38 4.57 -8.18
C GLU A 210 -34.45 3.88 -9.19
N ALA A 211 -34.69 2.60 -9.46
CA ALA A 211 -33.88 1.79 -10.37
C ALA A 211 -34.14 2.08 -11.87
N THR A 212 -33.90 3.32 -12.30
CA THR A 212 -34.03 3.76 -13.70
C THR A 212 -32.66 3.92 -14.38
N GLY A 213 -32.63 3.87 -15.71
CA GLY A 213 -31.39 4.11 -16.47
C GLY A 213 -30.84 5.53 -16.31
N TYR A 214 -31.71 6.49 -15.99
CA TYR A 214 -31.35 7.87 -15.73
C TYR A 214 -30.66 8.04 -14.37
N GLU A 215 -31.20 7.39 -13.34
CA GLU A 215 -30.58 7.33 -12.02
C GLU A 215 -29.26 6.55 -12.04
N LEU A 216 -29.17 5.48 -12.85
CA LEU A 216 -27.90 4.79 -13.08
C LEU A 216 -26.85 5.72 -13.71
N LEU A 217 -27.24 6.54 -14.70
CA LEU A 217 -26.34 7.51 -15.32
C LEU A 217 -25.86 8.55 -14.30
N ARG A 218 -26.77 9.10 -13.48
CA ARG A 218 -26.45 10.01 -12.38
C ARG A 218 -25.43 9.38 -11.44
N PHE A 219 -25.73 8.17 -10.95
CA PHE A 219 -24.89 7.40 -10.04
C PHE A 219 -23.49 7.18 -10.60
N VAL A 220 -23.37 6.72 -11.86
CA VAL A 220 -22.06 6.45 -12.49
C VAL A 220 -21.22 7.72 -12.57
N ILE A 221 -21.82 8.85 -12.98
CA ILE A 221 -21.11 10.13 -13.09
C ILE A 221 -20.64 10.59 -11.72
N THR A 222 -21.53 10.64 -10.73
CA THR A 222 -21.19 11.12 -9.37
C THR A 222 -20.23 10.18 -8.65
N PHE A 223 -20.34 8.87 -8.87
CA PHE A 223 -19.42 7.87 -8.33
C PHE A 223 -18.00 8.08 -8.87
N ILE A 224 -17.83 8.21 -10.20
CA ILE A 224 -16.50 8.41 -10.80
C ILE A 224 -15.89 9.74 -10.33
N MET A 225 -16.68 10.81 -10.23
CA MET A 225 -16.18 12.11 -9.74
C MET A 225 -15.69 12.05 -8.30
N THR A 226 -16.46 11.41 -7.40
CA THR A 226 -16.05 11.27 -5.99
C THR A 226 -14.87 10.30 -5.84
N TRP A 227 -14.88 9.20 -6.59
CA TRP A 227 -13.74 8.27 -6.70
C TRP A 227 -12.46 8.98 -7.14
N LYS A 228 -12.58 9.92 -8.09
CA LYS A 228 -11.44 10.70 -8.56
C LYS A 228 -10.84 11.57 -7.46
N ILE A 229 -11.67 12.31 -6.72
CA ILE A 229 -11.21 13.14 -5.59
C ILE A 229 -10.54 12.26 -4.52
N TRP A 230 -11.17 11.15 -4.14
CA TRP A 230 -10.61 10.22 -3.16
C TRP A 230 -9.26 9.66 -3.63
N THR A 231 -9.16 9.26 -4.90
CA THR A 231 -7.92 8.75 -5.50
C THR A 231 -6.80 9.81 -5.48
N ASP A 232 -7.12 11.07 -5.77
CA ASP A 232 -6.14 12.15 -5.77
C ASP A 232 -5.60 12.44 -4.37
N ILE A 233 -6.48 12.57 -3.37
CA ILE A 233 -6.04 12.78 -1.99
C ILE A 233 -5.18 11.58 -1.54
N THR A 234 -5.63 10.36 -1.85
CA THR A 234 -4.89 9.13 -1.53
C THR A 234 -3.51 9.09 -2.16
N LEU A 235 -3.40 9.51 -3.43
CA LEU A 235 -2.13 9.57 -4.14
C LEU A 235 -1.20 10.63 -3.55
N THR A 236 -1.73 11.81 -3.23
CA THR A 236 -0.96 12.89 -2.59
C THR A 236 -0.40 12.45 -1.23
N LEU A 237 -1.24 11.85 -0.38
CA LEU A 237 -0.81 11.32 0.92
C LEU A 237 0.17 10.14 0.80
N SER A 238 0.07 9.37 -0.29
CA SER A 238 1.01 8.29 -0.59
C SER A 238 2.40 8.80 -1.02
N TRP A 239 2.46 9.95 -1.70
CA TRP A 239 3.71 10.50 -2.21
C TRP A 239 4.44 11.38 -1.21
N PHE A 240 3.69 12.18 -0.44
CA PHE A 240 4.26 13.22 0.41
C PHE A 240 4.05 12.92 1.90
N GLU A 241 5.03 13.29 2.72
CA GLU A 241 4.87 13.38 4.18
C GLU A 241 3.90 14.52 4.55
N THR A 242 3.09 14.32 5.59
CA THR A 242 2.04 15.27 6.02
C THR A 242 2.17 15.65 7.50
N ASP A 243 3.30 16.24 7.84
CA ASP A 243 3.64 16.62 9.22
C ASP A 243 3.27 18.07 9.56
N ASP A 244 2.73 18.82 8.60
CA ASP A 244 2.46 20.25 8.74
C ASP A 244 0.98 20.61 8.66
N VAL A 245 0.64 21.74 9.26
CA VAL A 245 -0.74 22.23 9.34
C VAL A 245 -1.27 22.62 7.96
N ALA A 246 -0.44 23.19 7.08
CA ALA A 246 -0.87 23.61 5.75
C ALA A 246 -1.39 22.43 4.91
N THR A 247 -0.66 21.32 4.85
CA THR A 247 -1.11 20.12 4.14
C THR A 247 -2.38 19.51 4.75
N ARG A 248 -2.54 19.57 6.08
CA ARG A 248 -3.78 19.13 6.74
C ARG A 248 -4.98 20.02 6.40
N LEU A 249 -4.77 21.34 6.33
CA LEU A 249 -5.81 22.29 5.92
C LEU A 249 -6.20 22.09 4.45
N GLU A 250 -5.25 21.73 3.59
CA GLU A 250 -5.55 21.33 2.21
C GLU A 250 -6.44 20.10 2.15
N VAL A 251 -6.10 19.05 2.90
CA VAL A 251 -6.92 17.82 2.96
C VAL A 251 -8.31 18.15 3.50
N LEU A 252 -8.41 18.97 4.54
CA LEU A 252 -9.68 19.45 5.09
C LEU A 252 -10.50 20.23 4.05
N PHE A 253 -9.86 21.09 3.27
CA PHE A 253 -10.51 21.82 2.17
C PHE A 253 -11.06 20.85 1.13
N CYS A 254 -10.28 19.86 0.71
CA CYS A 254 -10.72 18.85 -0.26
C CYS A 254 -11.90 18.02 0.29
N ILE A 255 -11.87 17.63 1.57
CA ILE A 255 -12.99 16.95 2.25
C ILE A 255 -14.22 17.87 2.30
N SER A 256 -14.05 19.16 2.54
CA SER A 256 -15.14 20.13 2.57
C SER A 256 -15.78 20.29 1.18
N CYS A 257 -14.97 20.34 0.12
CA CYS A 257 -15.47 20.32 -1.26
C CYS A 257 -16.20 19.00 -1.57
N LEU A 258 -15.68 17.87 -1.10
CA LEU A 258 -16.30 16.57 -1.29
C LEU A 258 -17.66 16.47 -0.56
N PHE A 259 -17.78 17.07 0.62
CA PHE A 259 -19.04 17.19 1.34
C PHE A 259 -20.04 18.09 0.57
N GLY A 260 -19.60 19.27 0.13
CA GLY A 260 -20.42 20.17 -0.70
C GLY A 260 -20.83 19.54 -2.03
N PHE A 261 -19.99 18.71 -2.64
CA PHE A 261 -20.33 17.91 -3.80
C PHE A 261 -21.47 16.93 -3.48
N THR A 262 -21.35 16.20 -2.37
CA THR A 262 -22.28 15.15 -1.96
C THR A 262 -23.68 15.69 -1.71
N THR A 263 -23.80 16.86 -1.07
CA THR A 263 -25.11 17.49 -0.81
C THR A 263 -25.83 17.95 -2.08
N ASN A 264 -25.13 18.03 -3.21
CA ASN A 264 -25.66 18.49 -4.50
C ASN A 264 -25.82 17.35 -5.53
N MET A 265 -25.62 16.08 -5.17
CA MET A 265 -25.53 14.97 -6.13
C MET A 265 -26.87 14.42 -6.65
N THR A 266 -27.97 14.71 -5.97
CA THR A 266 -29.28 14.09 -6.22
C THR A 266 -30.04 14.78 -7.35
N HIS A 267 -29.99 16.11 -7.40
CA HIS A 267 -30.82 16.92 -8.31
C HIS A 267 -30.07 17.46 -9.55
N ILE A 268 -29.00 16.78 -9.99
CA ILE A 268 -28.12 17.31 -11.04
C ILE A 268 -28.72 17.33 -12.46
N PHE A 269 -29.78 16.57 -12.71
CA PHE A 269 -30.40 16.51 -14.04
C PHE A 269 -31.85 17.01 -14.03
N VAL A 270 -32.32 17.59 -12.92
CA VAL A 270 -33.65 18.19 -12.83
C VAL A 270 -33.80 19.34 -13.85
N ASP A 271 -34.88 19.34 -14.62
CA ASP A 271 -35.12 20.34 -15.68
C ASP A 271 -35.37 21.75 -15.13
N ASP A 272 -35.95 21.85 -13.92
CA ASP A 272 -36.20 23.13 -13.26
C ASP A 272 -34.88 23.79 -12.82
N PRO A 273 -34.50 24.95 -13.38
CA PRO A 273 -33.25 25.64 -13.03
C PRO A 273 -33.14 26.01 -11.55
N ALA A 274 -34.27 26.20 -10.84
CA ALA A 274 -34.25 26.55 -9.43
C ALA A 274 -33.81 25.38 -8.52
N HIS A 275 -34.05 24.15 -8.97
CA HIS A 275 -33.75 22.93 -8.23
C HIS A 275 -32.58 22.14 -8.83
N ASN A 276 -32.08 22.53 -10.02
CA ASN A 276 -30.94 21.89 -10.64
C ASN A 276 -29.63 22.23 -9.89
N THR A 277 -29.00 21.21 -9.32
CA THR A 277 -27.77 21.35 -8.52
C THR A 277 -26.48 21.06 -9.29
N TYR A 278 -26.56 20.90 -10.62
CA TYR A 278 -25.41 20.52 -11.46
C TYR A 278 -24.25 21.50 -11.35
N VAL A 279 -24.55 22.80 -11.40
CA VAL A 279 -23.52 23.85 -11.39
C VAL A 279 -22.78 23.85 -10.05
N GLN A 280 -23.52 23.71 -8.95
CA GLN A 280 -22.98 23.62 -7.59
C GLN A 280 -22.10 22.37 -7.45
N LEU A 281 -22.60 21.21 -7.90
CA LEU A 281 -21.86 19.95 -7.89
C LEU A 281 -20.53 20.06 -8.66
N VAL A 282 -20.57 20.54 -9.91
CA VAL A 282 -19.36 20.71 -10.73
C VAL A 282 -18.44 21.77 -10.13
N SER A 283 -18.96 22.84 -9.53
CA SER A 283 -18.15 23.88 -8.90
C SER A 283 -17.34 23.35 -7.72
N PHE A 284 -17.95 22.54 -6.84
CA PHE A 284 -17.23 21.89 -5.74
C PHE A 284 -16.19 20.88 -6.25
N TYR A 285 -16.53 20.10 -7.28
CA TYR A 285 -15.58 19.20 -7.92
C TYR A 285 -14.37 19.97 -8.47
N LEU A 286 -14.61 21.02 -9.27
CA LEU A 286 -13.57 21.85 -9.86
C LEU A 286 -12.72 22.55 -8.81
N ALA A 287 -13.32 23.02 -7.72
CA ALA A 287 -12.60 23.63 -6.61
C ALA A 287 -11.57 22.66 -6.00
N ALA A 288 -11.98 21.42 -5.72
CA ALA A 288 -11.05 20.39 -5.23
C ALA A 288 -9.93 20.12 -6.24
N ARG A 289 -10.27 19.97 -7.53
CA ARG A 289 -9.31 19.66 -8.60
C ARG A 289 -8.29 20.80 -8.80
N ILE A 290 -8.74 22.05 -8.84
CA ILE A 290 -7.87 23.22 -8.98
C ILE A 290 -6.95 23.36 -7.76
N PHE A 291 -7.47 23.12 -6.56
CA PHE A 291 -6.65 23.19 -5.35
C PHE A 291 -5.54 22.13 -5.36
N THR A 292 -5.85 20.89 -5.74
CA THR A 292 -4.84 19.84 -5.96
C THR A 292 -3.82 20.23 -7.03
N ALA A 293 -4.25 20.87 -8.13
CA ALA A 293 -3.32 21.38 -9.15
C ALA A 293 -2.41 22.49 -8.62
N ILE A 294 -2.90 23.38 -7.76
CA ILE A 294 -2.10 24.40 -7.08
C ILE A 294 -1.06 23.74 -6.19
N PHE A 295 -1.44 22.75 -5.40
CA PHE A 295 -0.50 21.98 -4.58
C PHE A 295 0.59 21.32 -5.43
N TYR A 296 0.22 20.63 -6.52
CA TYR A 296 1.22 20.08 -7.43
C TYR A 296 2.09 21.16 -8.09
N GLY A 297 1.56 22.36 -8.33
CA GLY A 297 2.34 23.50 -8.81
C GLY A 297 3.37 23.98 -7.78
N ILE A 298 2.97 24.09 -6.52
CA ILE A 298 3.85 24.42 -5.38
C ILE A 298 4.92 23.32 -5.22
N ALA A 299 4.52 22.05 -5.24
CA ALA A 299 5.43 20.91 -5.18
C ALA A 299 6.41 20.89 -6.37
N ALA A 300 5.96 21.19 -7.59
CA ALA A 300 6.80 21.28 -8.78
C ALA A 300 7.87 22.39 -8.67
N TYR A 301 7.53 23.50 -8.00
CA TYR A 301 8.45 24.60 -7.74
C TYR A 301 9.44 24.26 -6.63
N LEU A 302 8.95 23.72 -5.51
CA LEU A 302 9.77 23.39 -4.35
C LEU A 302 10.63 22.14 -4.56
N LEU A 303 10.24 21.22 -5.43
CA LEU A 303 10.93 19.95 -5.69
C LEU A 303 11.28 19.82 -7.18
N PRO A 304 12.36 20.48 -7.64
CA PRO A 304 12.74 20.46 -9.05
C PRO A 304 13.05 19.04 -9.58
N MET A 305 13.40 18.11 -8.68
CA MET A 305 13.68 16.72 -8.97
C MET A 305 12.50 15.98 -9.64
N ILE A 306 11.27 16.21 -9.17
CA ILE A 306 10.06 15.54 -9.69
C ILE A 306 9.15 16.49 -10.48
N LYS A 307 9.68 17.65 -10.88
CA LYS A 307 8.93 18.73 -11.53
C LYS A 307 8.15 18.27 -12.75
N ALA A 308 8.74 17.41 -13.58
CA ALA A 308 8.07 16.91 -14.78
C ALA A 308 6.82 16.10 -14.45
N VAL A 309 6.91 15.21 -13.45
CA VAL A 309 5.78 14.40 -13.00
C VAL A 309 4.67 15.28 -12.43
N MET A 310 5.02 16.27 -11.61
CA MET A 310 4.03 17.22 -11.07
C MET A 310 3.35 18.04 -12.16
N ILE A 311 4.11 18.55 -13.15
CA ILE A 311 3.53 19.26 -14.30
C ILE A 311 2.62 18.35 -15.11
N SER A 312 3.00 17.08 -15.31
CA SER A 312 2.14 16.11 -15.97
C SER A 312 0.81 15.93 -15.22
N GLN A 313 0.84 15.82 -13.89
CA GLN A 313 -0.39 15.75 -13.09
C GLN A 313 -1.27 17.00 -13.27
N ILE A 314 -0.68 18.19 -13.30
CA ILE A 314 -1.40 19.44 -13.54
C ILE A 314 -2.07 19.43 -14.93
N ILE A 315 -1.38 18.97 -15.97
CA ILE A 315 -1.95 18.86 -17.32
C ILE A 315 -3.17 17.94 -17.33
N PHE A 316 -3.08 16.78 -16.67
CA PHE A 316 -4.21 15.84 -16.52
C PHE A 316 -5.32 16.33 -15.60
N ILE A 317 -5.12 17.44 -14.89
CA ILE A 317 -6.20 18.13 -14.16
C ILE A 317 -6.84 19.21 -15.02
N ILE A 318 -6.03 20.02 -15.70
CA ILE A 318 -6.51 21.17 -16.48
C ILE A 318 -7.37 20.72 -17.68
N ILE A 319 -6.99 19.65 -18.39
CA ILE A 319 -7.73 19.19 -19.57
C ILE A 319 -9.16 18.74 -19.19
N PRO A 320 -9.39 17.83 -18.23
CA PRO A 320 -10.75 17.51 -17.78
C PRO A 320 -11.47 18.71 -17.17
N THR A 321 -10.75 19.58 -16.43
CA THR A 321 -11.34 20.80 -15.86
C THR A 321 -11.98 21.69 -16.94
N ALA A 322 -11.31 21.87 -18.09
CA ALA A 322 -11.88 22.63 -19.19
C ALA A 322 -13.16 21.99 -19.77
N LEU A 323 -13.21 20.66 -19.86
CA LEU A 323 -14.40 19.93 -20.30
C LEU A 323 -15.54 20.03 -19.29
N TRP A 324 -15.24 19.96 -17.99
CA TRP A 324 -16.22 20.18 -16.94
C TRP A 324 -16.78 21.61 -16.95
N ILE A 325 -15.95 22.62 -17.19
CA ILE A 325 -16.42 24.00 -17.36
C ILE A 325 -17.32 24.12 -18.61
N ALA A 326 -16.93 23.49 -19.73
CA ALA A 326 -17.74 23.48 -20.94
C ALA A 326 -19.10 22.80 -20.71
N SER A 327 -19.14 21.74 -19.89
CA SER A 327 -20.37 21.01 -19.58
C SER A 327 -21.43 21.86 -18.85
N ILE A 328 -21.02 22.88 -18.10
CA ILE A 328 -21.94 23.80 -17.40
C ILE A 328 -22.78 24.61 -18.41
N HIS A 329 -22.21 24.90 -19.58
CA HIS A 329 -22.82 25.75 -20.61
C HIS A 329 -23.64 24.95 -21.63
N ALA A 330 -23.80 23.64 -21.42
CA ALA A 330 -24.52 22.75 -22.32
C ALA A 330 -25.74 22.15 -21.62
N ASP A 331 -26.84 22.00 -22.37
CA ASP A 331 -28.06 21.35 -21.89
C ASP A 331 -28.04 19.85 -22.16
N MET A 332 -28.82 19.10 -21.40
CA MET A 332 -29.04 17.68 -21.70
C MET A 332 -29.78 17.52 -23.04
N PRO A 333 -29.39 16.55 -23.91
CA PRO A 333 -28.37 15.52 -23.72
C PRO A 333 -26.96 15.92 -24.19
N SER A 334 -26.79 17.07 -24.86
CA SER A 334 -25.51 17.50 -25.44
C SER A 334 -24.38 17.65 -24.42
N ARG A 335 -24.74 17.98 -23.17
CA ARG A 335 -23.85 17.98 -22.00
C ARG A 335 -23.04 16.69 -21.84
N LEU A 336 -23.62 15.53 -22.16
CA LEU A 336 -22.93 14.24 -22.07
C LEU A 336 -21.72 14.16 -23.00
N GLY A 337 -21.71 14.91 -24.11
CA GLY A 337 -20.57 15.01 -25.01
C GLY A 337 -19.32 15.62 -24.36
N PHE A 338 -19.48 16.38 -23.27
CA PHE A 338 -18.37 16.91 -22.47
C PHE A 338 -18.08 16.04 -21.25
N ILE A 339 -19.12 15.54 -20.57
CA ILE A 339 -18.98 14.72 -19.36
C ILE A 339 -18.23 13.42 -19.65
N VAL A 340 -18.63 12.67 -20.69
CA VAL A 340 -18.06 11.33 -20.95
C VAL A 340 -16.55 11.40 -21.24
N PRO A 341 -16.06 12.29 -22.12
CA PRO A 341 -14.62 12.46 -22.30
C PRO A 341 -13.90 12.95 -21.03
N ALA A 342 -14.52 13.83 -20.24
CA ALA A 342 -13.93 14.31 -18.99
C ALA A 342 -13.73 13.17 -17.99
N LEU A 343 -14.74 12.33 -17.80
CA LEU A 343 -14.67 11.14 -16.93
C LEU A 343 -13.63 10.14 -17.42
N PHE A 344 -13.55 9.90 -18.73
CA PHE A 344 -12.57 8.99 -19.30
C PHE A 344 -11.13 9.47 -19.01
N LEU A 345 -10.88 10.77 -19.20
CA LEU A 345 -9.57 11.36 -18.91
C LEU A 345 -9.26 11.37 -17.41
N ASP A 346 -10.26 11.64 -16.56
CA ASP A 346 -10.09 11.61 -15.10
C ASP A 346 -9.75 10.18 -14.62
N MET A 347 -10.40 9.15 -15.17
CA MET A 347 -10.21 7.75 -14.75
C MET A 347 -8.93 7.12 -15.31
N TYR A 348 -8.62 7.36 -16.60
CA TYR A 348 -7.54 6.66 -17.28
C TYR A 348 -6.33 7.54 -17.63
N GLY A 349 -6.41 8.86 -17.46
CA GLY A 349 -5.33 9.79 -17.83
C GLY A 349 -4.00 9.46 -17.17
N GLN A 350 -4.01 9.14 -15.87
CA GLN A 350 -2.80 8.74 -15.14
C GLN A 350 -2.23 7.40 -15.63
N VAL A 351 -3.07 6.41 -15.90
CA VAL A 351 -2.64 5.10 -16.40
C VAL A 351 -2.05 5.24 -17.81
N ALA A 352 -2.72 5.99 -18.69
CA ALA A 352 -2.24 6.28 -20.02
C ALA A 352 -0.90 7.02 -19.98
N PHE A 353 -0.72 7.97 -19.08
CA PHE A 353 0.55 8.67 -18.88
C PHE A 353 1.69 7.71 -18.50
N PHE A 354 1.50 6.88 -17.47
CA PHE A 354 2.53 5.92 -17.06
C PHE A 354 2.82 4.90 -18.16
N ALA A 355 1.81 4.46 -18.91
CA ALA A 355 1.98 3.58 -20.06
C ALA A 355 2.84 4.24 -21.16
N ILE A 356 2.57 5.52 -21.48
CA ILE A 356 3.35 6.28 -22.47
C ILE A 356 4.80 6.48 -22.01
N VAL A 357 5.02 6.87 -20.76
CA VAL A 357 6.37 7.06 -20.20
C VAL A 357 7.16 5.75 -20.30
N ARG A 358 6.57 4.63 -19.85
CA ARG A 358 7.21 3.31 -19.86
C ARG A 358 7.45 2.80 -21.29
N TYR A 359 6.49 3.02 -22.20
CA TYR A 359 6.64 2.67 -23.60
C TYR A 359 7.79 3.43 -24.25
N ASN A 360 7.85 4.76 -24.04
CA ASN A 360 8.92 5.59 -24.59
C ASN A 360 10.31 5.21 -24.04
N GLN A 361 10.42 4.91 -22.74
CA GLN A 361 11.67 4.46 -22.13
C GLN A 361 12.16 3.15 -22.77
N ASN A 362 11.25 2.18 -22.97
CA ASN A 362 11.60 0.84 -23.42
C ASN A 362 11.74 0.68 -24.95
N HIS A 363 10.94 1.40 -25.76
CA HIS A 363 10.79 1.12 -27.20
C HIS A 363 11.17 2.30 -28.11
N ALA A 364 11.27 3.53 -27.61
CA ALA A 364 11.60 4.66 -28.48
C ALA A 364 13.06 4.60 -28.95
N ALA A 365 13.29 4.90 -30.24
CA ALA A 365 14.62 5.03 -30.82
C ALA A 365 15.42 6.13 -30.11
N GLU A 366 16.73 5.93 -29.98
CA GLU A 366 17.63 6.91 -29.36
C GLU A 366 17.66 8.22 -30.15
N SER A 367 16.92 9.21 -29.65
CA SER A 367 16.86 10.56 -30.21
C SER A 367 17.23 11.60 -29.17
N VAL A 368 17.53 12.83 -29.60
CA VAL A 368 17.78 13.97 -28.71
C VAL A 368 16.55 14.24 -27.82
N TRP A 369 15.35 14.04 -28.37
CA TRP A 369 14.08 14.15 -27.66
C TRP A 369 13.90 13.07 -26.60
N LYS A 370 14.27 11.81 -26.90
CA LYS A 370 14.27 10.72 -25.93
C LYS A 370 15.18 11.04 -24.74
N ARG A 371 16.42 11.47 -24.99
CA ARG A 371 17.37 11.84 -23.92
C ARG A 371 16.85 12.99 -23.04
N ARG A 372 16.17 13.97 -23.63
CA ARG A 372 15.54 15.05 -22.86
C ARG A 372 14.35 14.55 -22.03
N PHE A 373 13.53 13.67 -22.60
CA PHE A 373 12.40 13.05 -21.92
C PHE A 373 12.86 12.17 -20.75
N ASP A 374 13.83 11.30 -20.97
CA ASP A 374 14.39 10.41 -19.94
C ASP A 374 14.99 11.21 -18.78
N ARG A 375 15.65 12.34 -19.06
CA ARG A 375 16.15 13.25 -18.02
C ARG A 375 15.02 13.92 -17.22
N MET A 376 13.92 14.28 -17.87
CA MET A 376 12.78 14.89 -17.18
C MET A 376 12.07 13.89 -16.26
N PHE A 377 12.03 12.61 -16.64
CA PHE A 377 11.38 11.52 -15.88
C PHE A 377 12.37 10.57 -15.22
N GLU A 378 13.60 11.04 -14.98
CA GLU A 378 14.65 10.25 -14.32
C GLU A 378 14.27 9.93 -12.87
N PHE A 379 13.53 10.85 -12.24
CA PHE A 379 12.97 10.70 -10.91
C PHE A 379 11.45 10.72 -11.01
N TYR A 380 10.81 9.68 -10.47
CA TYR A 380 9.36 9.65 -10.32
C TYR A 380 8.96 9.13 -8.94
N PRO A 381 7.97 9.74 -8.28
CA PRO A 381 7.48 9.28 -6.99
C PRO A 381 6.97 7.84 -7.04
N ALA A 382 7.27 7.08 -6.00
CA ALA A 382 6.82 5.70 -5.85
C ALA A 382 5.72 5.62 -4.79
N ILE A 383 4.88 4.57 -4.85
CA ILE A 383 3.86 4.29 -3.83
C ILE A 383 4.20 3.00 -3.11
N SER A 384 3.98 2.99 -1.79
CA SER A 384 4.47 1.92 -0.93
C SER A 384 3.43 0.86 -1.04
N ILE A 385 3.82 -0.28 -1.59
CA ILE A 385 2.87 -1.35 -1.87
C ILE A 385 2.30 -1.86 -0.55
N GLU A 386 3.12 -1.99 0.50
CA GLU A 386 2.66 -2.38 1.84
C GLU A 386 1.54 -1.43 2.33
N HIS A 387 1.85 -0.14 2.43
CA HIS A 387 0.92 0.88 2.90
C HIS A 387 -0.35 1.01 2.03
N ARG A 388 -0.21 0.96 0.69
CA ARG A 388 -1.36 1.04 -0.22
C ARG A 388 -2.30 -0.15 -0.05
N VAL A 389 -1.74 -1.35 0.15
CA VAL A 389 -2.51 -2.58 0.36
C VAL A 389 -3.20 -2.54 1.70
N GLU A 390 -2.49 -2.16 2.75
CA GLU A 390 -3.06 -2.00 4.09
C GLU A 390 -4.23 -1.01 4.10
N ARG A 391 -4.06 0.15 3.45
CA ARG A 391 -5.12 1.14 3.33
C ARG A 391 -6.30 0.65 2.49
N MET A 392 -6.06 -0.03 1.37
CA MET A 392 -7.14 -0.61 0.56
C MET A 392 -7.92 -1.65 1.36
N ASN A 393 -7.22 -2.49 2.14
CA ASN A 393 -7.83 -3.47 3.03
C ASN A 393 -8.68 -2.82 4.13
N ALA A 394 -8.19 -1.75 4.74
CA ALA A 394 -8.97 -0.97 5.71
C ALA A 394 -10.21 -0.34 5.06
N PHE A 395 -10.07 0.28 3.88
CA PHE A 395 -11.17 0.86 3.13
C PHE A 395 -12.25 -0.17 2.75
N VAL A 396 -11.86 -1.32 2.20
CA VAL A 396 -12.79 -2.41 1.84
C VAL A 396 -13.52 -2.95 3.09
N SER A 397 -12.81 -3.08 4.22
CA SER A 397 -13.43 -3.45 5.50
C SER A 397 -14.47 -2.43 5.95
N LEU A 398 -14.18 -1.14 5.82
CA LEU A 398 -15.12 -0.07 6.13
C LEU A 398 -16.35 -0.10 5.22
N VAL A 399 -16.19 -0.33 3.91
CA VAL A 399 -17.31 -0.47 2.98
C VAL A 399 -18.23 -1.63 3.39
N PHE A 400 -17.66 -2.80 3.69
CA PHE A 400 -18.45 -3.95 4.16
C PHE A 400 -19.08 -3.73 5.53
N GLY A 401 -18.39 -3.05 6.44
CA GLY A 401 -18.96 -2.68 7.74
C GLY A 401 -20.13 -1.71 7.62
N TYR A 402 -19.98 -0.71 6.75
CA TYR A 402 -21.00 0.33 6.56
C TYR A 402 -22.23 -0.18 5.79
N SER A 403 -22.07 -1.15 4.88
CA SER A 403 -23.23 -1.79 4.22
C SER A 403 -24.14 -2.52 5.22
N VAL A 404 -23.60 -2.99 6.34
CA VAL A 404 -24.39 -3.56 7.46
C VAL A 404 -25.13 -2.48 8.25
N VAL A 405 -24.60 -1.25 8.33
CA VAL A 405 -25.24 -0.15 9.07
C VAL A 405 -26.62 0.19 8.49
N ALA A 406 -26.79 0.13 7.17
CA ALA A 406 -28.10 0.30 6.52
C ALA A 406 -29.16 -0.70 7.01
N ILE A 407 -28.73 -1.88 7.48
CA ILE A 407 -29.61 -2.95 7.97
C ILE A 407 -30.12 -2.66 9.40
N LEU A 408 -29.40 -1.83 10.17
CA LEU A 408 -29.70 -1.57 11.59
C LEU A 408 -30.86 -0.59 11.83
N PHE A 409 -31.30 0.16 10.82
CA PHE A 409 -32.21 1.31 11.01
C PHE A 409 -33.72 1.01 11.09
N GLN A 410 -34.14 -0.26 11.24
CA GLN A 410 -35.58 -0.58 11.29
C GLN A 410 -35.95 -1.51 12.44
N ASN A 411 -36.42 -0.93 13.55
CA ASN A 411 -37.42 -1.57 14.40
C ASN A 411 -38.33 -0.52 15.05
N GLN A 412 -39.49 -0.24 14.44
CA GLN A 412 -40.51 0.69 14.98
C GLN A 412 -41.58 -0.01 15.85
N GLY A 413 -41.40 -1.28 16.24
CA GLY A 413 -42.24 -1.90 17.27
C GLY A 413 -42.34 -3.42 17.19
N GLY A 414 -42.28 -4.06 18.36
CA GLY A 414 -42.53 -5.50 18.57
C GLY A 414 -41.34 -6.41 18.25
N TYR A 415 -40.89 -7.20 19.23
CA TYR A 415 -39.94 -8.30 19.02
C TYR A 415 -40.65 -9.48 18.31
N ASP A 416 -40.98 -9.33 17.04
CA ASP A 416 -41.48 -10.43 16.21
C ASP A 416 -40.41 -10.83 15.19
N VAL A 417 -40.08 -12.13 15.15
CA VAL A 417 -39.23 -12.71 14.11
C VAL A 417 -39.98 -12.61 12.79
N ASN A 418 -39.71 -11.54 12.05
CA ASN A 418 -40.43 -11.16 10.85
C ASN A 418 -39.58 -11.40 9.58
N ALA A 419 -40.24 -11.42 8.42
CA ALA A 419 -39.55 -11.57 7.13
C ALA A 419 -38.53 -10.44 6.87
N PHE A 420 -38.70 -9.29 7.53
CA PHE A 420 -37.77 -8.18 7.49
C PHE A 420 -36.43 -8.54 8.15
N LEU A 421 -36.45 -9.10 9.37
CA LEU A 421 -35.26 -9.62 10.06
C LEU A 421 -34.58 -10.72 9.24
N GLY A 422 -35.34 -11.58 8.58
CA GLY A 422 -34.78 -12.59 7.66
C GLY A 422 -34.02 -11.97 6.49
N LYS A 423 -34.57 -10.94 5.84
CA LYS A 423 -33.89 -10.20 4.75
C LYS A 423 -32.65 -9.46 5.25
N ALA A 424 -32.71 -8.86 6.44
CA ALA A 424 -31.59 -8.23 7.11
C ALA A 424 -30.44 -9.22 7.35
N ILE A 425 -30.73 -10.40 7.87
CA ILE A 425 -29.73 -11.47 8.09
C ILE A 425 -29.12 -11.92 6.76
N LEU A 426 -29.91 -12.05 5.69
CA LEU A 426 -29.38 -12.39 4.36
C LEU A 426 -28.44 -11.30 3.82
N GLY A 427 -28.75 -10.03 4.01
CA GLY A 427 -27.86 -8.91 3.66
C GLY A 427 -26.55 -8.95 4.46
N LEU A 428 -26.63 -9.22 5.77
CA LEU A 428 -25.45 -9.41 6.62
C LEU A 428 -24.61 -10.60 6.16
N MET A 429 -25.24 -11.73 5.82
CA MET A 429 -24.54 -12.91 5.28
C MET A 429 -23.80 -12.59 3.98
N GLN A 430 -24.39 -11.78 3.10
CA GLN A 430 -23.72 -11.34 1.87
C GLN A 430 -22.49 -10.49 2.18
N ALA A 431 -22.62 -9.46 3.03
CA ALA A 431 -21.50 -8.61 3.43
C ALA A 431 -20.37 -9.43 4.09
N PHE A 432 -20.73 -10.35 4.99
CA PHE A 432 -19.80 -11.26 5.65
C PHE A 432 -19.10 -12.19 4.64
N THR A 433 -19.84 -12.76 3.69
CA THR A 433 -19.26 -13.67 2.67
C THR A 433 -18.29 -12.94 1.76
N PHE A 434 -18.61 -11.71 1.32
CA PHE A 434 -17.68 -10.92 0.52
C PHE A 434 -16.43 -10.51 1.29
N ASN A 435 -16.57 -10.13 2.56
CA ASN A 435 -15.44 -9.86 3.45
C ASN A 435 -14.55 -11.11 3.56
N TRP A 436 -15.16 -12.27 3.80
CA TRP A 436 -14.45 -13.54 3.91
C TRP A 436 -13.70 -13.92 2.62
N ILE A 437 -14.34 -13.78 1.46
CA ILE A 437 -13.71 -14.04 0.15
C ILE A 437 -12.50 -13.12 -0.04
N TYR A 438 -12.64 -11.82 0.23
CA TYR A 438 -11.59 -10.83 0.02
C TYR A 438 -10.36 -11.06 0.91
N PHE A 439 -10.55 -11.32 2.21
CA PHE A 439 -9.43 -11.44 3.15
C PHE A 439 -8.80 -12.83 3.20
N ASP A 440 -9.61 -13.88 3.28
CA ASP A 440 -9.09 -15.22 3.52
C ASP A 440 -8.87 -16.00 2.24
N ILE A 441 -9.76 -15.87 1.24
CA ILE A 441 -9.68 -16.72 0.05
C ILE A 441 -8.69 -16.14 -0.94
N ASP A 442 -8.77 -14.85 -1.23
CA ASP A 442 -7.88 -14.18 -2.19
C ASP A 442 -6.46 -13.98 -1.64
N GLY A 443 -6.28 -13.97 -0.31
CA GLY A 443 -4.97 -13.85 0.35
C GLY A 443 -4.19 -15.15 0.51
N ARG A 444 -4.82 -16.32 0.37
CA ARG A 444 -4.19 -17.63 0.62
C ARG A 444 -3.26 -18.07 -0.50
N ASN A 445 -2.10 -18.63 -0.15
CA ASN A 445 -1.12 -19.23 -1.07
C ASN A 445 -0.45 -18.26 -2.07
N ILE A 446 -0.50 -16.94 -1.81
CA ILE A 446 0.14 -15.94 -2.67
C ILE A 446 1.40 -15.39 -1.99
N ASN A 447 2.58 -15.88 -2.39
CA ASN A 447 3.88 -15.37 -1.90
C ASN A 447 4.27 -14.01 -2.51
N LEU A 448 3.57 -13.57 -3.57
CA LEU A 448 3.83 -12.34 -4.31
C LEU A 448 2.53 -11.59 -4.55
N HIS A 449 2.39 -10.45 -3.89
CA HIS A 449 1.22 -9.58 -4.01
C HIS A 449 0.94 -9.22 -5.49
N ALA A 450 -0.33 -9.17 -5.91
CA ALA A 450 -0.73 -9.00 -7.31
C ALA A 450 -0.11 -7.77 -8.00
N ILE A 451 0.06 -6.67 -7.25
CA ILE A 451 0.70 -5.44 -7.75
C ILE A 451 2.18 -5.66 -8.12
N ARG A 452 2.87 -6.64 -7.54
CA ARG A 452 4.27 -6.99 -7.85
C ARG A 452 4.38 -7.96 -9.02
N ARG A 453 3.26 -8.53 -9.48
CA ARG A 453 3.26 -9.49 -10.58
C ARG A 453 3.33 -8.75 -11.91
N SER A 454 3.97 -9.37 -12.88
CA SER A 454 4.06 -8.79 -14.22
C SER A 454 2.65 -8.79 -14.83
N PRO A 455 2.21 -7.69 -15.48
CA PRO A 455 0.88 -7.59 -16.08
C PRO A 455 0.65 -8.63 -17.19
N ILE A 456 1.71 -9.32 -17.64
CA ILE A 456 1.67 -10.33 -18.70
C ILE A 456 1.69 -11.75 -18.13
N THR A 457 2.35 -11.96 -16.98
CA THR A 457 2.59 -13.31 -16.43
C THR A 457 1.77 -13.67 -15.21
N GLY A 458 0.98 -12.72 -14.68
CA GLY A 458 -0.06 -12.99 -13.70
C GLY A 458 0.42 -13.22 -12.30
#